data_AF-A0A2E0XI70-F1
#
_entry.id   AF-A0A2E0XI70-F1
#
_cell.length_a   1.000
_cell.length_b   1.000
_cell.length_c   1.000
_cell.angle_alpha   90.00
_cell.angle_beta   90.00
_cell.angle_gamma   90.00
#
_symmetry.space_group_name_H-M   'P 1'
#
loop_
_entity.id
_entity.type
_entity.pdbx_description
1 polymer ?
#
loop_
_entity_poly.entity_id
_entity_poly.type
_entity_poly.pdbx_seq_one_letter_code
_entity_poly.pdbx_strand_id
1 'polypeptide(L)'
;MVENSDIQVIAWSEFTEPGSVYPTGIHGCLAQHLNNCQGITVSVSGLEDPDQGVSEEQLEAADVLIWFGHIKHGDVTDESVERTVKQVKEKGLGFLGLHSTHFARPFKALMETECSFRAYVENGTKGDIKVAAPDHPIAKGVSDFTIPQVEWYGEPYAVPKAETVVLAGIYDDYTELTRDGLAWTVGNGRVFYFRPGHETFPIYHMPEVKKIIENGVRWLAKTT
;
A
#
# COMPACT_ATOMS: atom_id res chain seq x y z
N MET A 1 4.78 -32.24 -8.53
CA MET A 1 5.41 -30.95 -8.82
C MET A 1 4.31 -29.94 -8.70
N VAL A 2 4.31 -29.11 -7.66
CA VAL A 2 3.35 -28.00 -7.59
C VAL A 2 3.88 -27.00 -8.61
N GLU A 3 3.15 -26.80 -9.71
CA GLU A 3 3.39 -25.65 -10.58
C GLU A 3 3.33 -24.44 -9.66
N ASN A 4 4.48 -23.79 -9.45
CA ASN A 4 4.53 -22.63 -8.58
C ASN A 4 3.91 -21.49 -9.40
N SER A 5 2.59 -21.35 -9.33
CA SER A 5 1.85 -20.27 -9.97
C SER A 5 2.38 -18.95 -9.44
N ASP A 6 2.62 -18.00 -10.34
CA ASP A 6 3.04 -16.65 -9.97
C ASP A 6 2.01 -16.02 -9.02
N ILE A 7 2.49 -15.19 -8.09
CA ILE A 7 1.63 -14.35 -7.24
C ILE A 7 0.89 -13.38 -8.16
N GLN A 8 -0.44 -13.47 -8.17
CA GLN A 8 -1.31 -12.60 -8.95
C GLN A 8 -1.60 -11.32 -8.16
N VAL A 9 -1.24 -10.17 -8.72
CA VAL A 9 -1.38 -8.88 -8.07
C VAL A 9 -2.25 -7.96 -8.93
N ILE A 10 -3.16 -7.24 -8.28
CA ILE A 10 -3.85 -6.10 -8.88
C ILE A 10 -3.22 -4.84 -8.29
N ALA A 11 -2.69 -3.97 -9.14
CA ALA A 11 -2.30 -2.61 -8.77
C ALA A 11 -3.43 -1.65 -9.14
N TRP A 12 -4.15 -1.16 -8.11
CA TRP A 12 -5.27 -0.25 -8.26
C TRP A 12 -4.83 1.20 -8.01
N SER A 13 -5.25 2.13 -8.88
CA SER A 13 -5.12 3.58 -8.62
C SER A 13 -6.42 4.30 -8.94
N GLU A 14 -6.71 5.37 -8.19
CA GLU A 14 -7.74 6.34 -8.59
C GLU A 14 -7.33 7.22 -9.79
N PHE A 15 -6.04 7.17 -10.17
CA PHE A 15 -5.46 7.81 -11.35
C PHE A 15 -5.55 9.35 -11.35
N THR A 16 -5.29 9.96 -10.20
CA THR A 16 -5.26 11.42 -10.00
C THR A 16 -3.84 11.98 -9.95
N GLU A 17 -2.83 11.11 -9.90
CA GLU A 17 -1.42 11.46 -9.92
C GLU A 17 -1.00 12.27 -11.17
N PRO A 18 -0.07 13.24 -11.04
CA PRO A 18 0.38 14.03 -12.18
C PRO A 18 1.12 13.16 -13.22
N GLY A 19 0.65 13.17 -14.47
CA GLY A 19 1.29 12.43 -15.57
C GLY A 19 2.73 12.86 -15.87
N SER A 20 3.17 14.04 -15.43
CA SER A 20 4.58 14.48 -15.52
C SER A 20 5.50 13.70 -14.57
N VAL A 21 4.97 13.13 -13.49
CA VAL A 21 5.69 12.28 -12.53
C VAL A 21 5.40 10.82 -12.82
N TYR A 22 4.13 10.46 -13.01
CA TYR A 22 3.65 9.10 -13.24
C TYR A 22 2.84 9.02 -14.57
N PRO A 23 3.50 8.92 -15.74
CA PRO A 23 2.82 8.94 -17.05
C PRO A 23 1.81 7.81 -17.27
N THR A 24 1.97 6.69 -16.57
CA THR A 24 1.09 5.52 -16.62
C THR A 24 0.38 5.31 -15.28
N GLY A 25 0.27 6.35 -14.47
CA GLY A 25 -0.17 6.25 -13.09
C GLY A 25 0.83 5.53 -12.18
N ILE A 26 0.60 5.64 -10.87
CA ILE A 26 1.33 4.92 -9.83
C ILE A 26 1.15 3.41 -10.04
N HIS A 27 -0.08 2.94 -10.34
CA HIS A 27 -0.30 1.53 -10.63
C HIS A 27 0.58 1.00 -11.76
N GLY A 28 0.82 1.80 -12.81
CA GLY A 28 1.61 1.39 -13.97
C GLY A 28 3.09 1.38 -13.63
N CYS A 29 3.55 2.33 -12.83
CA CYS A 29 4.90 2.35 -12.28
C CYS A 29 5.19 1.08 -11.45
N LEU A 30 4.25 0.71 -10.57
CA LEU A 30 4.36 -0.48 -9.73
C LEU A 30 4.31 -1.76 -10.58
N ALA A 31 3.35 -1.87 -11.50
CA ALA A 31 3.23 -3.01 -12.40
C ALA A 31 4.49 -3.21 -13.27
N GLN A 32 5.10 -2.12 -13.77
CA GLN A 32 6.35 -2.19 -14.52
C GLN A 32 7.47 -2.79 -13.69
N HIS A 33 7.60 -2.38 -12.42
CA HIS A 33 8.64 -2.95 -11.55
C HIS A 33 8.35 -4.41 -11.20
N LEU A 34 7.15 -4.68 -10.70
CA LEU A 34 6.78 -5.98 -10.12
C LEU A 34 6.68 -7.09 -11.17
N ASN A 35 6.27 -6.79 -12.42
CA ASN A 35 6.32 -7.78 -13.50
C ASN A 35 7.74 -8.19 -13.91
N ASN A 36 8.76 -7.42 -13.52
CA ASN A 36 10.17 -7.81 -13.68
C ASN A 36 10.70 -8.65 -12.50
N CYS A 37 9.90 -8.83 -11.44
CA CYS A 37 10.25 -9.66 -10.29
C CYS A 37 9.80 -11.10 -10.53
N GLN A 38 10.69 -12.06 -10.30
CA GLN A 38 10.37 -13.47 -10.48
C GLN A 38 9.20 -13.92 -9.59
N GLY A 39 8.24 -14.64 -10.19
CA GLY A 39 7.11 -15.24 -9.48
C GLY A 39 6.01 -14.25 -9.12
N ILE A 40 5.92 -13.11 -9.80
CA ILE A 40 4.89 -12.09 -9.61
C ILE A 40 4.35 -11.69 -10.98
N THR A 41 3.03 -11.74 -11.14
CA THR A 41 2.32 -11.20 -12.30
C THR A 41 1.39 -10.09 -11.81
N VAL A 42 1.47 -8.92 -12.43
CA VAL A 42 0.69 -7.74 -12.02
C VAL A 42 -0.18 -7.22 -13.15
N SER A 43 -1.47 -7.13 -12.88
CA SER A 43 -2.44 -6.37 -13.67
C SER A 43 -2.67 -5.00 -13.05
N VAL A 44 -3.15 -4.05 -13.85
CA VAL A 44 -3.55 -2.72 -13.37
C VAL A 44 -5.06 -2.56 -13.50
N SER A 45 -5.64 -1.81 -12.57
CA SER A 45 -7.04 -1.36 -12.65
C SER A 45 -7.22 -0.02 -11.93
N GLY A 46 -8.41 0.56 -12.04
CA GLY A 46 -8.71 1.82 -11.38
C GLY A 46 -10.19 2.16 -11.30
N LEU A 47 -10.45 3.34 -10.73
CA LEU A 47 -11.79 3.80 -10.38
C LEU A 47 -12.78 3.86 -11.56
N GLU A 48 -12.30 4.18 -12.76
CA GLU A 48 -13.12 4.35 -13.97
C GLU A 48 -13.35 3.04 -14.75
N ASP A 49 -12.73 1.93 -14.32
CA ASP A 49 -12.94 0.62 -14.95
C ASP A 49 -14.32 0.03 -14.58
N PRO A 50 -14.84 -0.96 -15.35
CA PRO A 50 -16.00 -1.75 -14.93
C PRO A 50 -15.83 -2.30 -13.51
N ASP A 51 -16.89 -2.27 -12.71
CA ASP A 51 -16.85 -2.65 -11.29
C ASP A 51 -15.77 -1.90 -10.47
N GLN A 52 -15.37 -0.70 -10.93
CA GLN A 52 -14.27 0.10 -10.38
C GLN A 52 -12.95 -0.67 -10.28
N GLY A 53 -12.73 -1.64 -11.18
CA GLY A 53 -11.50 -2.40 -11.25
C GLY A 53 -11.32 -3.46 -10.15
N VAL A 54 -12.40 -3.77 -9.42
CA VAL A 54 -12.42 -4.75 -8.33
C VAL A 54 -13.62 -5.69 -8.46
N SER A 55 -13.87 -6.25 -9.66
CA SER A 55 -14.93 -7.25 -9.87
C SER A 55 -14.71 -8.51 -9.02
N GLU A 56 -15.76 -9.32 -8.82
CA GLU A 56 -15.63 -10.58 -8.06
C GLU A 56 -14.62 -11.52 -8.73
N GLU A 57 -14.69 -11.63 -10.06
CA GLU A 57 -13.73 -12.40 -10.87
C GLU A 57 -12.29 -11.89 -10.70
N GLN A 58 -12.07 -10.58 -10.73
CA GLN A 58 -10.74 -10.00 -10.56
C GLN A 58 -10.17 -10.32 -9.18
N LEU A 59 -10.96 -10.10 -8.12
CA LEU A 59 -10.50 -10.31 -6.76
C LEU A 59 -10.32 -11.81 -6.42
N GLU A 60 -11.14 -12.70 -7.00
CA GLU A 60 -10.97 -14.15 -6.83
C GLU A 60 -9.70 -14.69 -7.51
N ALA A 61 -9.27 -14.05 -8.59
CA ALA A 61 -8.04 -14.41 -9.29
C ALA A 61 -6.76 -13.79 -8.68
N ALA A 62 -6.89 -12.87 -7.73
CA ALA A 62 -5.79 -12.13 -7.15
C ALA A 62 -5.37 -12.67 -5.78
N ASP A 63 -4.05 -12.72 -5.55
CA ASP A 63 -3.48 -12.98 -4.23
C ASP A 63 -3.29 -11.69 -3.43
N VAL A 64 -3.03 -10.57 -4.13
CA VAL A 64 -2.76 -9.26 -3.52
C VAL A 64 -3.44 -8.14 -4.29
N LEU A 65 -4.11 -7.25 -3.56
CA LEU A 65 -4.60 -5.96 -4.04
C LEU A 65 -3.74 -4.84 -3.45
N ILE A 66 -3.04 -4.12 -4.32
CA ILE A 66 -2.36 -2.86 -3.99
C ILE A 66 -3.32 -1.72 -4.28
N TRP A 67 -3.44 -0.78 -3.36
CA TRP A 67 -4.36 0.34 -3.46
C TRP A 67 -3.62 1.66 -3.28
N PHE A 68 -3.79 2.56 -4.26
CA PHE A 68 -3.49 3.98 -4.11
C PHE A 68 -4.75 4.81 -4.39
N GLY A 69 -5.12 5.69 -3.46
CA GLY A 69 -6.17 6.68 -3.64
C GLY A 69 -5.92 7.90 -2.76
N HIS A 70 -6.48 9.06 -3.11
CA HIS A 70 -6.27 10.33 -2.45
C HIS A 70 -7.55 11.19 -2.40
N ILE A 71 -7.99 11.75 -3.53
CA ILE A 71 -9.05 12.77 -3.55
C ILE A 71 -10.42 12.21 -3.95
N LYS A 72 -10.46 10.99 -4.50
CA LYS A 72 -11.69 10.34 -4.97
C LYS A 72 -12.15 9.18 -4.10
N HIS A 73 -11.74 9.14 -2.82
CA HIS A 73 -12.15 8.07 -1.91
C HIS A 73 -13.69 7.90 -1.83
N GLY A 74 -14.44 9.01 -1.85
CA GLY A 74 -15.90 9.00 -1.79
C GLY A 74 -16.58 8.38 -3.01
N ASP A 75 -15.89 8.28 -4.14
CA ASP A 75 -16.44 7.79 -5.40
C ASP A 75 -16.45 6.26 -5.49
N VAL A 76 -15.65 5.57 -4.66
CA VAL A 76 -15.66 4.10 -4.54
C VAL A 76 -17.01 3.67 -4.00
N THR A 77 -17.75 2.79 -4.67
CA THR A 77 -19.11 2.40 -4.26
C THR A 77 -19.13 1.46 -3.05
N ASP A 78 -20.29 1.36 -2.42
CA ASP A 78 -20.51 0.44 -1.30
C ASP A 78 -20.28 -1.01 -1.74
N GLU A 79 -20.73 -1.39 -2.94
CA GLU A 79 -20.53 -2.75 -3.46
C GLU A 79 -19.04 -3.08 -3.61
N SER A 80 -18.23 -2.16 -4.16
CA SER A 80 -16.78 -2.33 -4.30
C SER A 80 -16.08 -2.48 -2.95
N VAL A 81 -16.51 -1.70 -1.95
CA VAL A 81 -15.99 -1.77 -0.58
C VAL A 81 -16.34 -3.13 0.06
N GLU A 82 -17.61 -3.51 0.04
CA GLU A 82 -18.09 -4.77 0.63
C GLU A 82 -17.40 -5.98 0.02
N ARG A 83 -17.29 -6.00 -1.31
CA ARG A 83 -16.62 -7.07 -2.06
C ARG A 83 -15.14 -7.17 -1.70
N THR A 84 -14.43 -6.04 -1.63
CA THR A 84 -13.01 -6.00 -1.24
C THR A 84 -12.82 -6.50 0.18
N VAL A 85 -13.62 -6.01 1.14
CA VAL A 85 -13.54 -6.40 2.55
C VAL A 85 -13.82 -7.90 2.72
N LYS A 86 -14.83 -8.43 2.03
CA LYS A 86 -15.17 -9.85 2.02
C LYS A 86 -13.99 -10.71 1.53
N GLN A 87 -13.35 -10.30 0.43
CA GLN A 87 -12.22 -11.04 -0.14
C GLN A 87 -11.02 -11.07 0.80
N VAL A 88 -10.71 -9.95 1.46
CA VAL A 88 -9.65 -9.90 2.48
C VAL A 88 -10.02 -10.78 3.69
N LYS A 89 -11.19 -10.56 4.30
CA LYS A 89 -11.56 -11.22 5.56
C LYS A 89 -11.86 -12.71 5.41
N GLU A 90 -12.49 -13.14 4.32
CA GLU A 90 -12.97 -14.52 4.17
C GLU A 90 -12.06 -15.37 3.28
N LYS A 91 -11.51 -14.80 2.21
CA LYS A 91 -10.73 -15.55 1.21
C LYS A 91 -9.23 -15.41 1.38
N GLY A 92 -8.79 -14.45 2.20
CA GLY A 92 -7.38 -14.26 2.51
C GLY A 92 -6.63 -13.41 1.48
N LEU A 93 -7.35 -12.60 0.70
CA LEU A 93 -6.73 -11.61 -0.18
C LEU A 93 -5.82 -10.68 0.64
N GLY A 94 -4.58 -10.52 0.21
CA GLY A 94 -3.67 -9.55 0.80
C GLY A 94 -4.00 -8.12 0.37
N PHE A 95 -3.98 -7.17 1.29
CA PHE A 95 -4.22 -5.75 0.98
C PHE A 95 -3.00 -4.89 1.29
N LEU A 96 -2.46 -4.18 0.28
CA LEU A 96 -1.40 -3.20 0.43
C LEU A 96 -1.97 -1.79 0.25
N GLY A 97 -2.14 -1.05 1.34
CA GLY A 97 -2.54 0.35 1.30
C GLY A 97 -1.34 1.28 1.19
N LEU A 98 -1.34 2.17 0.20
CA LEU A 98 -0.25 3.12 -0.03
C LEU A 98 -0.66 4.55 0.32
N HIS A 99 0.17 5.21 1.12
CA HIS A 99 0.11 6.66 1.38
C HIS A 99 -1.27 7.15 1.83
N SER A 100 -1.96 7.95 1.01
CA SER A 100 -3.27 8.54 1.25
C SER A 100 -4.41 7.52 1.33
N THR A 101 -4.15 6.26 0.98
CA THR A 101 -5.07 5.12 1.17
C THR A 101 -5.55 4.96 2.61
N HIS A 102 -4.90 5.58 3.60
CA HIS A 102 -5.43 5.61 4.95
C HIS A 102 -6.87 6.15 5.03
N PHE A 103 -7.32 7.00 4.11
CA PHE A 103 -8.72 7.44 4.02
C PHE A 103 -9.56 6.69 2.98
N ALA A 104 -9.01 5.72 2.26
CA ALA A 104 -9.77 4.92 1.32
C ALA A 104 -10.88 4.15 2.04
N ARG A 105 -12.08 4.16 1.46
CA ARG A 105 -13.25 3.46 1.98
C ARG A 105 -12.98 1.98 2.32
N PRO A 106 -12.36 1.16 1.45
CA PRO A 106 -12.05 -0.23 1.80
C PRO A 106 -11.05 -0.34 2.95
N PHE A 107 -10.04 0.54 3.01
CA PHE A 107 -9.07 0.53 4.10
C PHE A 107 -9.72 0.87 5.46
N LYS A 108 -10.54 1.93 5.52
CA LYS A 108 -11.31 2.27 6.74
C LYS A 108 -12.23 1.12 7.17
N ALA A 109 -12.88 0.45 6.21
CA ALA A 109 -13.75 -0.69 6.51
C ALA A 109 -12.99 -1.93 7.00
N LEU A 110 -11.76 -2.15 6.55
CA LEU A 110 -10.87 -3.22 7.05
C LEU A 110 -10.36 -2.92 8.47
N MET A 111 -10.02 -1.65 8.74
CA MET A 111 -9.47 -1.23 10.02
C MET A 111 -10.53 -0.97 11.09
N GLU A 112 -11.78 -0.69 10.69
CA GLU A 112 -12.89 -0.37 11.60
C GLU A 112 -12.58 0.82 12.52
N THR A 113 -11.82 1.79 12.01
CA THR A 113 -11.38 3.01 12.71
C THR A 113 -11.39 4.22 11.78
N GLU A 114 -11.18 5.42 12.33
CA GLU A 114 -11.14 6.64 11.53
C GLU A 114 -9.99 6.70 10.53
N CYS A 115 -8.87 6.03 10.83
CA CYS A 115 -7.67 6.01 10.00
C CYS A 115 -7.17 7.43 9.68
N SER A 116 -7.33 8.36 10.62
CA SER A 116 -6.83 9.72 10.54
C SER A 116 -5.51 9.86 11.30
N PHE A 117 -4.60 10.63 10.74
CA PHE A 117 -3.44 11.17 11.45
C PHE A 117 -3.80 12.50 12.13
N ARG A 118 -3.00 12.93 13.10
CA ARG A 118 -3.13 14.24 13.74
C ARG A 118 -2.79 15.39 12.79
N ALA A 119 -1.80 15.19 11.93
CA ALA A 119 -1.27 16.22 11.04
C ALA A 119 -0.92 15.66 9.66
N TYR A 120 -1.02 16.51 8.64
CA TYR A 120 -0.66 16.26 7.25
C TYR A 120 0.19 17.44 6.80
N VAL A 121 1.44 17.20 6.42
CA VAL A 121 2.40 18.27 6.13
C VAL A 121 3.08 18.03 4.78
N GLU A 122 2.64 18.78 3.78
CA GLU A 122 3.15 18.77 2.41
C GLU A 122 4.14 19.92 2.19
N ASN A 123 5.28 19.88 2.89
CA ASN A 123 6.33 20.90 2.75
C ASN A 123 7.53 20.43 1.91
N GLY A 124 7.48 19.18 1.40
CA GLY A 124 8.53 18.60 0.55
C GLY A 124 9.89 18.42 1.24
N THR A 125 9.93 18.44 2.57
CA THR A 125 11.16 18.15 3.32
C THR A 125 11.53 16.68 3.24
N LYS A 126 12.79 16.36 3.58
CA LYS A 126 13.27 14.98 3.61
C LYS A 126 12.63 14.19 4.76
N GLY A 127 12.56 12.88 4.61
CA GLY A 127 12.20 11.95 5.67
C GLY A 127 13.21 10.82 5.80
N ASP A 128 13.64 10.52 7.01
CA ASP A 128 14.54 9.39 7.28
C ASP A 128 13.71 8.16 7.64
N ILE A 129 13.77 7.12 6.81
CA ILE A 129 13.08 5.85 7.03
C ILE A 129 14.02 4.88 7.75
N LYS A 130 13.51 4.31 8.84
CA LYS A 130 14.19 3.39 9.73
C LYS A 130 13.56 2.01 9.68
N VAL A 131 14.40 0.97 9.58
CA VAL A 131 13.94 -0.42 9.69
C VAL A 131 13.69 -0.74 11.16
N ALA A 132 12.43 -0.78 11.56
CA ALA A 132 12.01 -1.01 12.95
C ALA A 132 11.89 -2.50 13.30
N ALA A 133 11.58 -3.35 12.32
CA ALA A 133 11.50 -4.81 12.49
C ALA A 133 12.36 -5.53 11.43
N PRO A 134 13.69 -5.64 11.63
CA PRO A 134 14.61 -6.18 10.62
C PRO A 134 14.38 -7.65 10.27
N ASP A 135 13.81 -8.43 11.19
CA ASP A 135 13.50 -9.86 10.97
C ASP A 135 12.18 -10.05 10.19
N HIS A 136 11.37 -9.00 10.02
CA HIS A 136 10.11 -9.10 9.30
C HIS A 136 10.36 -9.29 7.79
N PRO A 137 9.63 -10.19 7.09
CA PRO A 137 9.87 -10.46 5.67
C PRO A 137 9.80 -9.22 4.77
N ILE A 138 8.97 -8.23 5.12
CA ILE A 138 8.87 -6.94 4.42
C ILE A 138 10.20 -6.16 4.45
N ALA A 139 10.96 -6.24 5.55
CA ALA A 139 12.24 -5.56 5.72
C ALA A 139 13.43 -6.28 5.06
N LYS A 140 13.22 -7.45 4.45
CA LYS A 140 14.30 -8.27 3.90
C LYS A 140 15.12 -7.53 2.85
N GLY A 141 16.40 -7.30 3.15
CA GLY A 141 17.32 -6.60 2.25
C GLY A 141 17.08 -5.09 2.14
N VAL A 142 16.30 -4.51 3.06
CA VAL A 142 16.09 -3.07 3.19
C VAL A 142 16.99 -2.58 4.33
N SER A 143 17.69 -1.47 4.10
CA SER A 143 18.44 -0.74 5.13
C SER A 143 17.79 0.62 5.34
N ASP A 144 18.18 1.33 6.40
CA ASP A 144 17.79 2.73 6.59
C ASP A 144 18.10 3.56 5.34
N PHE A 145 17.19 4.45 4.96
CA PHE A 145 17.35 5.33 3.80
C PHE A 145 16.62 6.66 4.02
N THR A 146 16.94 7.65 3.18
CA THR A 146 16.30 8.96 3.23
C THR A 146 15.48 9.17 1.97
N ILE A 147 14.21 9.55 2.13
CA ILE A 147 13.37 10.05 1.03
C ILE A 147 13.64 11.56 0.90
N PRO A 148 14.15 12.06 -0.25
CA PRO A 148 14.59 13.45 -0.36
C PRO A 148 13.47 14.49 -0.23
N GLN A 149 12.28 14.16 -0.74
CA GLN A 149 11.10 15.01 -0.72
C GLN A 149 9.87 14.15 -0.48
N VAL A 150 9.10 14.48 0.55
CA VAL A 150 7.94 13.70 0.94
C VAL A 150 6.94 14.54 1.72
N GLU A 151 5.64 14.29 1.50
CA GLU A 151 4.62 14.67 2.47
C GLU A 151 4.66 13.70 3.64
N TRP A 152 4.68 14.20 4.87
CA TRP A 152 4.68 13.36 6.08
C TRP A 152 3.42 13.56 6.91
N TYR A 153 3.07 12.51 7.66
CA TYR A 153 1.89 12.50 8.52
C TYR A 153 2.31 12.39 9.98
N GLY A 154 1.70 13.19 10.85
CA GLY A 154 2.02 13.25 12.28
C GLY A 154 1.13 12.33 13.12
N GLU A 155 1.75 11.56 14.01
CA GLU A 155 1.05 10.74 15.01
C GLU A 155 0.26 11.60 16.02
N PRO A 156 -0.79 11.06 16.67
CA PRO A 156 -1.31 9.69 16.57
C PRO A 156 -2.03 9.39 15.25
N TYR A 157 -1.82 8.18 14.75
CA TYR A 157 -2.58 7.55 13.67
C TYR A 157 -3.66 6.63 14.26
N ALA A 158 -4.92 6.99 14.02
CA ALA A 158 -6.12 6.36 14.57
C ALA A 158 -6.48 5.05 13.84
N VAL A 159 -5.65 4.03 14.06
CA VAL A 159 -5.83 2.65 13.55
C VAL A 159 -5.76 1.64 14.69
N PRO A 160 -6.25 0.40 14.50
CA PRO A 160 -6.03 -0.68 15.45
C PRO A 160 -4.53 -0.87 15.72
N LYS A 161 -4.20 -1.38 16.89
CA LYS A 161 -2.82 -1.70 17.23
C LYS A 161 -2.25 -2.66 16.19
N ALA A 162 -1.23 -2.21 15.46
CA ALA A 162 -0.52 -3.05 14.51
C ALA A 162 0.19 -4.20 15.23
N GLU A 163 0.21 -5.36 14.58
CA GLU A 163 0.94 -6.53 15.04
C GLU A 163 2.44 -6.28 14.95
N THR A 164 2.87 -5.58 13.88
CA THR A 164 4.26 -5.17 13.69
C THR A 164 4.31 -3.77 13.06
N VAL A 165 5.15 -2.91 13.62
CA VAL A 165 5.63 -1.70 12.94
C VAL A 165 6.95 -2.09 12.28
N VAL A 166 6.91 -2.28 10.96
CA VAL A 166 8.05 -2.73 10.17
C VAL A 166 9.02 -1.59 9.88
N LEU A 167 8.47 -0.41 9.61
CA LEU A 167 9.21 0.79 9.24
C LEU A 167 8.73 1.97 10.09
N ALA A 168 9.66 2.80 10.53
CA ALA A 168 9.38 4.07 11.19
C ALA A 168 9.95 5.21 10.36
N GLY A 169 9.25 6.33 10.27
CA GLY A 169 9.72 7.54 9.63
C GLY A 169 10.09 8.59 10.67
N ILE A 170 11.16 9.33 10.41
CA ILE A 170 11.58 10.48 11.22
C ILE A 170 11.54 11.74 10.36
N TYR A 171 10.78 12.73 10.83
CA TYR A 171 10.41 13.93 10.10
C TYR A 171 10.62 15.18 10.96
N ASP A 172 10.49 16.34 10.32
CA ASP A 172 10.51 17.66 10.96
C ASP A 172 11.71 17.85 11.91
N ASP A 173 12.92 17.81 11.34
CA ASP A 173 14.18 17.95 12.07
C ASP A 173 14.30 17.02 13.30
N TYR A 174 13.87 15.77 13.12
CA TYR A 174 13.91 14.71 14.14
C TYR A 174 12.94 14.87 15.30
N THR A 175 11.89 15.70 15.14
CA THR A 175 10.88 15.93 16.18
C THR A 175 9.60 15.11 16.00
N GLU A 176 9.33 14.61 14.79
CA GLU A 176 8.16 13.80 14.49
C GLU A 176 8.58 12.36 14.15
N LEU A 177 8.09 11.40 14.93
CA LEU A 177 8.26 9.97 14.69
C LEU A 177 6.92 9.37 14.26
N THR A 178 6.89 8.68 13.13
CA THR A 178 5.67 8.12 12.55
C THR A 178 5.82 6.64 12.27
N ARG A 179 4.75 5.86 12.51
CA ARG A 179 4.68 4.47 12.05
C ARG A 179 4.44 4.46 10.55
N ASP A 180 5.48 4.16 9.77
CA ASP A 180 5.47 4.31 8.31
C ASP A 180 5.22 2.99 7.56
N GLY A 181 5.40 1.85 8.22
CA GLY A 181 5.07 0.54 7.70
C GLY A 181 4.39 -0.27 8.77
N LEU A 182 3.08 -0.53 8.65
CA LEU A 182 2.30 -1.25 9.66
C LEU A 182 1.69 -2.51 9.07
N ALA A 183 1.79 -3.62 9.80
CA ALA A 183 1.28 -4.92 9.39
C ALA A 183 0.21 -5.43 10.38
N TRP A 184 -0.84 -6.04 9.84
CA TRP A 184 -1.93 -6.68 10.57
C TRP A 184 -2.36 -7.98 9.90
N THR A 185 -2.98 -8.86 10.69
CA THR A 185 -3.87 -9.91 10.20
C THR A 185 -5.31 -9.42 10.31
N VAL A 186 -6.11 -9.60 9.25
CA VAL A 186 -7.52 -9.18 9.20
C VAL A 186 -8.36 -10.31 8.61
N GLY A 187 -9.10 -11.01 9.48
CA GLY A 187 -9.76 -12.27 9.10
C GLY A 187 -8.73 -13.32 8.66
N ASN A 188 -8.92 -13.90 7.47
CA ASN A 188 -7.99 -14.83 6.84
C ASN A 188 -6.90 -14.12 6.01
N GLY A 189 -6.98 -12.80 5.87
CA GLY A 189 -6.08 -11.99 5.05
C GLY A 189 -5.04 -11.25 5.87
N ARG A 190 -4.12 -10.60 5.17
CA ARG A 190 -3.11 -9.71 5.75
C ARG A 190 -3.24 -8.33 5.17
N VAL A 191 -2.95 -7.32 5.99
CA VAL A 191 -2.93 -5.92 5.57
C VAL A 191 -1.55 -5.35 5.85
N PHE A 192 -0.96 -4.69 4.86
CA PHE A 192 0.23 -3.87 5.02
C PHE A 192 -0.11 -2.44 4.60
N TYR A 193 0.14 -1.48 5.47
CA TYR A 193 0.05 -0.06 5.15
C TYR A 193 1.46 0.51 5.06
N PHE A 194 1.76 1.17 3.94
CA PHE A 194 3.04 1.84 3.71
C PHE A 194 2.81 3.34 3.42
N ARG A 195 3.27 4.20 4.33
CA ARG A 195 2.94 5.62 4.37
C ARG A 195 3.62 6.47 3.29
N PRO A 196 4.89 6.29 2.92
CA PRO A 196 5.51 7.13 1.89
C PRO A 196 4.90 6.90 0.50
N GLY A 197 4.52 7.99 -0.18
CA GLY A 197 4.00 7.84 -1.55
C GLY A 197 3.16 8.99 -2.12
N HIS A 198 3.41 10.23 -1.70
CA HIS A 198 2.71 11.41 -2.22
C HIS A 198 2.95 11.57 -3.73
N GLU A 199 1.88 11.80 -4.48
CA GLU A 199 1.83 11.64 -5.93
C GLU A 199 2.67 12.66 -6.71
N THR A 200 2.96 13.81 -6.11
CA THR A 200 3.79 14.85 -6.76
C THR A 200 5.29 14.58 -6.65
N PHE A 201 5.70 13.60 -5.83
CA PHE A 201 7.10 13.19 -5.66
C PHE A 201 7.37 11.80 -6.27
N PRO A 202 8.56 11.57 -6.86
CA PRO A 202 8.89 10.31 -7.54
C PRO A 202 9.27 9.16 -6.57
N ILE A 203 8.57 9.05 -5.43
CA ILE A 203 8.88 8.11 -4.34
C ILE A 203 8.82 6.66 -4.82
N TYR A 204 7.82 6.29 -5.64
CA TYR A 204 7.69 4.91 -6.15
C TYR A 204 8.74 4.54 -7.20
N HIS A 205 9.55 5.49 -7.67
CA HIS A 205 10.70 5.19 -8.53
C HIS A 205 11.92 4.71 -7.75
N MET A 206 12.00 5.03 -6.44
CA MET A 206 13.15 4.72 -5.58
C MET A 206 13.35 3.20 -5.41
N PRO A 207 14.59 2.71 -5.49
CA PRO A 207 14.87 1.27 -5.38
C PRO A 207 14.50 0.70 -4.02
N GLU A 208 14.68 1.45 -2.93
CA GLU A 208 14.32 1.04 -1.57
C GLU A 208 12.80 0.85 -1.43
N VAL A 209 12.03 1.82 -1.94
CA VAL A 209 10.56 1.79 -1.93
C VAL A 209 10.03 0.62 -2.76
N LYS A 210 10.55 0.45 -3.99
CA LYS A 210 10.25 -0.70 -4.84
C LYS A 210 10.51 -2.02 -4.14
N LYS A 211 11.64 -2.13 -3.43
CA LYS A 211 11.99 -3.34 -2.69
C LYS A 211 11.04 -3.63 -1.53
N ILE A 212 10.63 -2.60 -0.78
CA ILE A 212 9.64 -2.71 0.30
C ILE A 212 8.30 -3.20 -0.27
N ILE A 213 7.84 -2.65 -1.39
CA ILE A 213 6.59 -3.04 -2.04
C ILE A 213 6.67 -4.48 -2.56
N GLU A 214 7.77 -4.87 -3.20
CA GLU A 214 7.99 -6.27 -3.64
C GLU A 214 7.91 -7.23 -2.44
N ASN A 215 8.62 -6.93 -1.35
CA ASN A 215 8.58 -7.77 -0.16
C ASN A 215 7.20 -7.78 0.51
N GLY A 216 6.50 -6.64 0.48
CA GLY A 216 5.10 -6.48 0.91
C GLY A 216 4.18 -7.44 0.17
N VAL A 217 4.20 -7.41 -1.16
CA VAL A 217 3.44 -8.34 -2.02
C VAL A 217 3.71 -9.80 -1.65
N ARG A 218 4.99 -10.19 -1.51
CA ARG A 218 5.36 -11.57 -1.16
C ARG A 218 4.93 -11.99 0.24
N TRP A 219 4.83 -11.05 1.18
CA TRP A 219 4.35 -11.32 2.54
C TRP A 219 2.82 -11.42 2.59
N LEU A 220 2.14 -10.58 1.81
CA LEU A 220 0.69 -10.51 1.68
C LEU A 220 0.09 -11.73 0.98
N ALA A 221 0.77 -12.27 -0.04
CA ALA A 221 0.32 -13.45 -0.78
C ALA A 221 0.36 -14.77 0.03
N LYS A 222 0.92 -14.75 1.24
CA LYS A 222 0.91 -15.92 2.11
C LYS A 222 -0.41 -15.97 2.86
N THR A 223 -1.24 -16.95 2.55
CA THR A 223 -2.42 -17.28 3.38
C THR A 223 -1.98 -17.61 4.81
N THR A 224 -2.77 -17.15 5.78
CA THR A 224 -2.60 -17.48 7.21
C THR A 224 -3.12 -18.87 7.51
#